data_AF-F8A0G1-F1
#
_entry.id   AF-F8A0G1-F1
#
_cell.length_a   1.000
_cell.length_b   1.000
_cell.length_c   1.000
_cell.angle_alpha   90.00
_cell.angle_beta   90.00
_cell.angle_gamma   90.00
#
_symmetry.space_group_name_H-M   'P 1'
#
loop_
_entity.id
_entity.type
_entity.pdbx_description
1 polymer ?
#
loop_
_entity_poly.entity_id
_entity_poly.type
_entity_poly.pdbx_seq_one_letter_code
_entity_poly.pdbx_strand_id
1 'polypeptide(L)'
;MTDATPPTPTLPGSPSEPTAPQAALADAVREIEHHVAAAGWDAPVRVFALVRTQAALAAEPGLADQLEPATLAAARASAWHLTSIEQEGLPAAPDLESLLAGLSWPPAVDGVAVTAERIVLPPAAEAAMPQDAEAALPWLLAHPQREDVRLAVGVLREGATWSVVRTRAHDSDDAVGQGADVVPGLVAALRATLD
;
A
#
# COMPACT_ATOMS: atom_id res chain seq x y z
N MET A 1 12.78 -60.63 -3.75
CA MET A 1 12.42 -59.70 -4.83
C MET A 1 11.50 -58.68 -4.19
N THR A 2 12.09 -57.64 -3.62
CA THR A 2 11.43 -56.67 -2.74
C THR A 2 11.01 -55.49 -3.60
N ASP A 3 9.70 -55.28 -3.73
CA ASP A 3 9.14 -54.15 -4.47
C ASP A 3 9.13 -52.92 -3.56
N ALA A 4 9.84 -51.87 -3.97
CA ALA A 4 9.96 -50.63 -3.23
C ALA A 4 9.03 -49.58 -3.86
N THR A 5 7.98 -49.21 -3.12
CA THR A 5 7.11 -48.09 -3.46
C THR A 5 7.90 -46.78 -3.42
N PRO A 6 7.90 -45.95 -4.48
CA PRO A 6 8.56 -44.65 -4.44
C PRO A 6 7.76 -43.66 -3.57
N PRO A 7 8.40 -42.71 -2.88
CA PRO A 7 7.70 -41.67 -2.12
C PRO A 7 7.01 -40.71 -3.08
N THR A 8 5.76 -40.36 -2.75
CA THR A 8 4.97 -39.35 -3.46
C THR A 8 5.60 -37.95 -3.25
N PRO A 9 5.83 -37.16 -4.32
CA PRO A 9 6.33 -35.80 -4.16
C PRO A 9 5.26 -34.92 -3.51
N THR A 10 5.59 -34.28 -2.38
CA THR A 10 4.78 -33.23 -1.77
C THR A 10 4.75 -32.02 -2.71
N LEU A 11 3.57 -31.71 -3.24
CA LEU A 11 3.36 -30.50 -4.06
C LEU A 11 3.54 -29.25 -3.17
N PRO A 12 4.17 -28.17 -3.67
CA PRO A 12 4.26 -26.90 -2.95
C PRO A 12 2.86 -26.32 -2.72
N GLY A 13 2.66 -25.73 -1.54
CA GLY A 13 1.36 -25.31 -1.01
C GLY A 13 0.61 -24.32 -1.91
N SER A 14 -0.71 -24.50 -1.98
CA SER A 14 -1.65 -23.54 -2.55
C SER A 14 -1.40 -22.12 -1.99
N PRO A 15 -1.65 -21.05 -2.76
CA PRO A 15 -1.61 -19.70 -2.21
C PRO A 15 -2.55 -19.67 -1.00
N SER A 16 -2.01 -19.36 0.18
CA SER A 16 -2.79 -19.31 1.42
C SER A 16 -3.80 -18.19 1.30
N GLU A 17 -5.06 -18.45 1.68
CA GLU A 17 -6.10 -17.41 1.72
C GLU A 17 -5.63 -16.24 2.61
N PRO A 18 -5.91 -14.98 2.21
CA PRO A 18 -5.52 -13.83 3.01
C PRO A 18 -6.16 -13.90 4.39
N THR A 19 -5.37 -13.61 5.42
CA THR A 19 -5.88 -13.52 6.79
C THR A 19 -6.89 -12.37 6.92
N ALA A 20 -7.76 -12.38 7.93
CA ALA A 20 -8.73 -11.30 8.15
C ALA A 20 -8.10 -9.88 8.25
N PRO A 21 -6.97 -9.66 8.97
CA PRO A 21 -6.26 -8.37 8.94
C PRO A 21 -5.78 -7.98 7.53
N GLN A 22 -5.27 -8.95 6.77
CA GLN A 22 -4.75 -8.71 5.43
C GLN A 22 -5.87 -8.39 4.44
N ALA A 23 -7.01 -9.07 4.53
CA ALA A 23 -8.19 -8.78 3.71
C ALA A 23 -8.72 -7.37 4.00
N ALA A 24 -8.83 -6.99 5.29
CA ALA A 24 -9.27 -5.65 5.66
C ALA A 24 -8.29 -4.55 5.21
N LEU A 25 -6.98 -4.82 5.30
CA LEU A 25 -5.95 -3.92 4.77
C LEU A 25 -6.03 -3.80 3.25
N ALA A 26 -6.28 -4.91 2.55
CA ALA A 26 -6.43 -4.91 1.10
C ALA A 26 -7.62 -4.04 0.66
N ASP A 27 -8.76 -4.15 1.35
CA ASP A 27 -9.92 -3.29 1.10
C ASP A 27 -9.63 -1.82 1.37
N ALA A 28 -9.01 -1.49 2.51
CA ALA A 28 -8.67 -0.10 2.86
C ALA A 28 -7.68 0.53 1.87
N VAL A 29 -6.64 -0.20 1.46
CA VAL A 29 -5.65 0.30 0.49
C VAL A 29 -6.29 0.49 -0.88
N ARG A 30 -7.19 -0.40 -1.31
CA ARG A 30 -7.93 -0.25 -2.57
C ARG A 30 -8.89 0.95 -2.53
N GLU A 31 -9.58 1.18 -1.42
CA GLU A 31 -10.44 2.34 -1.23
C GLU A 31 -9.63 3.65 -1.28
N ILE A 32 -8.49 3.69 -0.60
CA ILE A 32 -7.54 4.81 -0.66
C ILE A 32 -7.07 5.05 -2.09
N GLU A 33 -6.66 4.00 -2.79
CA GLU A 33 -6.18 4.09 -4.17
C GLU A 33 -7.25 4.70 -5.08
N HIS A 34 -8.48 4.19 -5.04
CA HIS A 34 -9.60 4.69 -5.83
C HIS A 34 -9.94 6.15 -5.48
N HIS A 35 -9.96 6.49 -4.19
CA HIS A 35 -10.20 7.86 -3.72
C HIS A 35 -9.13 8.83 -4.23
N VAL A 36 -7.85 8.44 -4.18
CA VAL A 36 -6.72 9.25 -4.67
C VAL A 36 -6.76 9.34 -6.19
N ALA A 37 -7.14 8.27 -6.88
CA ALA A 37 -7.23 8.23 -8.34
C ALA A 37 -8.27 9.20 -8.90
N ALA A 38 -9.36 9.44 -8.17
CA ALA A 38 -10.38 10.43 -8.54
C ALA A 38 -9.83 11.88 -8.62
N ALA A 39 -8.69 12.17 -7.98
CA ALA A 39 -8.03 13.47 -8.05
C ALA A 39 -7.15 13.66 -9.30
N GLY A 40 -6.97 12.63 -10.13
CA GLY A 40 -6.09 12.66 -11.30
C GLY A 40 -4.62 12.41 -10.94
N TRP A 41 -3.74 12.51 -11.94
CA TRP A 41 -2.29 12.30 -11.82
C TRP A 41 -1.53 13.55 -11.40
N ASP A 42 -0.26 13.37 -11.07
CA ASP A 42 0.67 14.40 -10.61
C ASP A 42 0.25 14.99 -9.24
N ALA A 43 -0.38 14.15 -8.41
CA ALA A 43 -0.79 14.49 -7.05
C ALA A 43 0.39 14.35 -6.05
N PRO A 44 0.41 15.16 -4.98
CA PRO A 44 1.41 15.02 -3.93
C PRO A 44 1.29 13.67 -3.21
N VAL A 45 2.34 13.28 -2.49
CA VAL A 45 2.28 12.15 -1.57
C VAL A 45 1.19 12.39 -0.53
N ARG A 46 0.35 11.37 -0.30
CA ARG A 46 -0.68 11.38 0.75
C ARG A 46 -0.43 10.25 1.71
N VAL A 47 -0.60 10.53 3.01
CA VAL A 47 -0.37 9.57 4.08
C VAL A 47 -1.67 9.42 4.87
N PHE A 48 -1.98 8.21 5.29
CA PHE A 48 -3.22 7.86 5.97
C PHE A 48 -2.90 7.08 7.24
N ALA A 49 -3.48 7.48 8.36
CA ALA A 49 -3.58 6.64 9.54
C ALA A 49 -4.68 5.59 9.30
N LEU A 50 -4.43 4.34 9.67
CA LEU A 50 -5.42 3.27 9.66
C LEU A 50 -5.76 2.92 11.11
N VAL A 51 -7.04 3.01 11.44
CA VAL A 51 -7.57 2.65 12.77
C VAL A 51 -8.70 1.65 12.63
N ARG A 52 -8.79 0.68 13.54
CA ARG A 52 -9.95 -0.21 13.61
C ARG A 52 -11.19 0.62 13.89
N THR A 53 -12.16 0.57 12.98
CA THR A 53 -13.34 1.42 13.03
C THR A 53 -14.14 1.22 14.32
N GLN A 54 -14.22 -0.01 14.83
CA GLN A 54 -14.87 -0.27 16.13
C GLN A 54 -14.17 0.42 17.29
N ALA A 55 -12.83 0.44 17.30
CA ALA A 55 -12.05 1.12 18.35
C ALA A 55 -12.20 2.63 18.26
N ALA A 56 -12.18 3.19 17.04
CA ALA A 56 -12.44 4.60 16.79
C ALA A 56 -13.84 5.02 17.27
N LEU A 57 -14.88 4.24 16.94
CA LEU A 57 -16.26 4.47 17.39
C LEU A 57 -16.41 4.36 18.92
N ALA A 58 -15.66 3.48 19.57
CA ALA A 58 -15.68 3.34 21.02
C ALA A 58 -15.03 4.54 21.72
N ALA A 59 -13.94 5.07 21.16
CA ALA A 59 -13.25 6.25 21.67
C ALA A 59 -14.04 7.55 21.38
N GLU A 60 -14.65 7.64 20.21
CA GLU A 60 -15.43 8.78 19.75
C GLU A 60 -16.79 8.35 19.17
N PRO A 61 -17.82 8.21 20.02
CA PRO A 61 -19.15 7.78 19.58
C PRO A 61 -19.81 8.68 18.52
N GLY A 62 -19.45 9.98 18.50
CA GLY A 62 -19.95 10.95 17.52
C GLY A 62 -19.44 10.70 16.09
N LEU A 63 -18.39 9.89 15.90
CA LEU A 63 -17.93 9.46 14.58
C LEU A 63 -19.02 8.68 13.83
N ALA A 64 -19.92 8.00 14.55
CA ALA A 64 -21.00 7.23 13.94
C ALA A 64 -21.90 8.09 13.03
N ASP A 65 -22.08 9.37 13.34
CA ASP A 65 -22.92 10.28 12.56
C ASP A 65 -22.23 10.76 11.27
N GLN A 66 -20.91 10.53 11.14
CA GLN A 66 -20.11 10.93 9.98
C GLN A 66 -19.83 9.77 9.02
N LEU A 67 -20.13 8.53 9.42
CA LEU A 67 -19.90 7.34 8.61
C LEU A 67 -21.18 6.93 7.87
N GLU A 68 -21.01 6.50 6.63
CA GLU A 68 -22.10 5.93 5.84
C GLU A 68 -22.69 4.69 6.53
N PRO A 69 -24.01 4.43 6.41
CA PRO A 69 -24.65 3.26 7.01
C PRO A 69 -24.01 1.93 6.59
N ALA A 70 -23.50 1.85 5.35
CA ALA A 70 -22.78 0.70 4.83
C ALA A 70 -21.45 0.48 5.57
N THR A 71 -20.68 1.54 5.82
CA THR A 71 -19.44 1.49 6.59
C THR A 71 -19.69 1.06 8.03
N LEU A 72 -20.75 1.57 8.66
CA LEU A 72 -21.16 1.14 10.00
C LEU A 72 -21.57 -0.34 10.04
N ALA A 73 -22.24 -0.84 9.01
CA ALA A 73 -22.60 -2.26 8.91
C ALA A 73 -21.36 -3.14 8.72
N ALA A 74 -20.43 -2.73 7.85
CA ALA A 74 -19.17 -3.42 7.61
C ALA A 74 -18.30 -3.47 8.87
N ALA A 75 -18.20 -2.33 9.59
CA ALA A 75 -17.51 -2.26 10.86
C ALA A 75 -18.11 -3.17 11.92
N ARG A 76 -19.44 -3.36 11.96
CA ARG A 76 -20.08 -4.33 12.89
C ARG A 76 -19.81 -5.79 12.48
N ALA A 77 -19.72 -6.06 11.18
CA ALA A 77 -19.50 -7.40 10.66
C ALA A 77 -18.05 -7.89 10.83
N SER A 78 -17.07 -6.97 10.92
CA SER A 78 -15.65 -7.31 11.04
C SER A 78 -14.92 -6.43 12.06
N ALA A 79 -14.30 -7.07 13.05
CA ALA A 79 -13.41 -6.40 14.01
C ALA A 79 -12.14 -5.82 13.35
N TRP A 80 -11.81 -6.28 12.15
CA TRP A 80 -10.66 -5.84 11.36
C TRP A 80 -10.97 -4.67 10.43
N HIS A 81 -12.23 -4.26 10.30
CA HIS A 81 -12.59 -3.13 9.44
C HIS A 81 -11.79 -1.88 9.84
N LEU A 82 -11.18 -1.24 8.84
CA LEU A 82 -10.30 -0.09 9.02
C LEU A 82 -11.01 1.18 8.54
N THR A 83 -10.83 2.26 9.28
CA THR A 83 -11.10 3.62 8.82
C THR A 83 -9.76 4.25 8.46
N SER A 84 -9.65 4.76 7.24
CA SER A 84 -8.51 5.56 6.79
C SER A 84 -8.74 7.03 7.13
N ILE A 85 -7.75 7.66 7.74
CA ILE A 85 -7.76 9.08 8.10
C ILE A 85 -6.59 9.72 7.40
N GLU A 86 -6.85 10.58 6.43
CA GLU A 86 -5.80 11.32 5.73
C GLU A 86 -5.09 12.28 6.68
N GLN A 87 -3.77 12.36 6.55
CA GLN A 87 -2.95 13.30 7.29
C GLN A 87 -2.70 14.55 6.46
N GLU A 88 -3.17 15.67 6.98
CA GLU A 88 -2.87 16.99 6.44
C GLU A 88 -1.57 17.55 7.03
N GLY A 89 -0.98 18.54 6.36
CA GLY A 89 0.16 19.29 6.92
C GLY A 89 1.45 18.47 7.07
N LEU A 90 1.68 17.50 6.17
CA LEU A 90 2.90 16.69 6.16
C LEU A 90 4.16 17.56 6.16
N PRO A 91 5.21 17.17 6.91
CA PRO A 91 6.45 17.93 6.96
C PRO A 91 7.09 18.00 5.58
N ALA A 92 7.71 19.13 5.26
CA ALA A 92 8.49 19.26 4.05
C ALA A 92 9.67 18.29 4.10
N ALA A 93 9.84 17.51 3.03
CA ALA A 93 10.91 16.54 2.88
C ALA A 93 11.44 16.56 1.44
N PRO A 94 12.72 16.25 1.22
CA PRO A 94 13.31 16.21 -0.12
C PRO A 94 12.80 15.03 -0.96
N ASP A 95 12.43 13.93 -0.30
CA ASP A 95 11.95 12.69 -0.93
C ASP A 95 10.99 11.93 0.01
N LEU A 96 10.39 10.86 -0.51
CA LEU A 96 9.42 10.03 0.20
C LEU A 96 10.07 9.32 1.39
N GLU A 97 11.29 8.83 1.21
CA GLU A 97 12.05 8.12 2.23
C GLU A 97 12.32 9.02 3.45
N SER A 98 12.74 10.26 3.22
CA SER A 98 12.96 11.26 4.27
C SER A 98 11.64 11.71 4.93
N LEU A 99 10.55 11.82 4.16
CA LEU A 99 9.22 12.10 4.69
C LEU A 99 8.82 11.02 5.70
N LEU A 100 8.85 9.75 5.28
CA LEU A 100 8.43 8.63 6.11
C LEU A 100 9.32 8.50 7.36
N ALA A 101 10.64 8.69 7.23
CA ALA A 101 11.56 8.64 8.37
C ALA A 101 11.28 9.70 9.45
N GLY A 102 10.59 10.80 9.10
CA GLY A 102 10.19 11.85 10.04
C GLY A 102 8.83 11.62 10.71
N LEU A 103 8.07 10.60 10.28
CA LEU A 103 6.76 10.31 10.84
C LEU A 103 6.84 9.40 12.05
N SER A 104 5.94 9.62 13.01
CA SER A 104 5.73 8.74 14.15
C SER A 104 4.24 8.71 14.48
N TRP A 105 3.78 7.56 15.00
CA TRP A 105 2.35 7.33 15.20
C TRP A 105 2.04 6.94 16.64
N PRO A 106 0.94 7.45 17.22
CA PRO A 106 0.52 7.04 18.55
C PRO A 106 0.09 5.57 18.55
N PRO A 107 0.04 4.92 19.74
CA PRO A 107 -0.37 3.52 19.86
C PRO A 107 -1.80 3.22 19.37
N ALA A 108 -2.65 4.25 19.28
CA ALA A 108 -4.03 4.13 18.79
C ALA A 108 -4.12 3.89 17.27
N VAL A 109 -3.05 4.16 16.51
CA VAL A 109 -3.00 3.93 15.07
C VAL A 109 -2.60 2.48 14.82
N ASP A 110 -3.51 1.66 14.30
CA ASP A 110 -3.27 0.23 14.06
C ASP A 110 -2.40 -0.03 12.82
N GLY A 111 -2.34 0.92 11.89
CA GLY A 111 -1.53 0.84 10.68
C GLY A 111 -1.41 2.17 9.94
N VAL A 112 -0.67 2.15 8.84
CA VAL A 112 -0.44 3.33 8.00
C VAL A 112 -0.59 2.94 6.55
N ALA A 113 -1.13 3.84 5.74
CA ALA A 113 -1.04 3.76 4.29
C ALA A 113 -0.41 5.01 3.68
N VAL A 114 0.20 4.86 2.51
CA VAL A 114 0.78 5.96 1.74
C VAL A 114 0.44 5.78 0.26
N THR A 115 0.16 6.89 -0.41
CA THR A 115 0.09 6.93 -1.88
C THR A 115 1.15 7.84 -2.46
N ALA A 116 1.83 7.36 -3.49
CA ALA A 116 2.88 8.11 -4.19
C ALA A 116 2.91 7.75 -5.67
N GLU A 117 3.28 8.70 -6.51
CA GLU A 117 3.56 8.48 -7.93
C GLU A 117 5.06 8.33 -8.15
N ARG A 118 5.47 7.35 -8.96
CA ARG A 118 6.87 7.07 -9.29
C ARG A 118 7.02 6.75 -10.76
N ILE A 119 8.22 6.98 -11.27
CA ILE A 119 8.65 6.46 -12.57
C ILE A 119 9.37 5.14 -12.32
N VAL A 120 8.94 4.09 -13.01
CA VAL A 120 9.61 2.78 -13.00
C VAL A 120 10.14 2.42 -14.37
N LEU A 121 11.18 1.60 -14.38
CA LEU A 121 11.78 1.04 -15.59
C LEU A 121 11.79 -0.48 -15.51
N PRO A 122 11.71 -1.18 -16.66
CA PRO A 122 12.07 -2.58 -16.71
C PRO A 122 13.51 -2.80 -16.23
N PRO A 123 13.82 -3.91 -15.54
CA PRO A 123 15.17 -4.15 -14.99
C PRO A 123 16.31 -4.05 -16.01
N ALA A 124 16.06 -4.43 -17.27
CA ALA A 124 17.04 -4.32 -18.34
C ALA A 124 17.37 -2.86 -18.72
N ALA A 125 16.38 -1.96 -18.65
CA ALA A 125 16.57 -0.53 -18.89
C ALA A 125 17.23 0.14 -17.68
N GLU A 126 16.82 -0.22 -16.46
CA GLU A 126 17.44 0.27 -15.22
C GLU A 126 18.94 -0.04 -15.15
N ALA A 127 19.36 -1.24 -15.59
CA ALA A 127 20.78 -1.61 -15.66
C ALA A 127 21.61 -0.74 -16.63
N ALA A 128 20.98 -0.08 -17.60
CA ALA A 128 21.63 0.82 -18.54
C ALA A 128 21.59 2.30 -18.10
N MET A 129 20.96 2.60 -16.97
CA MET A 129 20.83 3.96 -16.45
C MET A 129 22.20 4.56 -16.10
N PRO A 130 22.46 5.82 -16.51
CA PRO A 130 23.69 6.52 -16.12
C PRO A 130 23.87 6.55 -14.60
N GLN A 131 25.10 6.33 -14.14
CA GLN A 131 25.44 6.38 -12.71
C GLN A 131 25.60 7.81 -12.19
N ASP A 132 25.87 8.75 -13.09
CA ASP A 132 25.95 10.17 -12.78
C ASP A 132 24.54 10.73 -12.52
N ALA A 133 24.32 11.29 -11.34
CA ALA A 133 23.00 11.75 -10.90
C ALA A 133 22.44 12.88 -11.78
N GLU A 134 23.31 13.76 -12.31
CA GLU A 134 22.88 14.85 -13.19
C GLU A 134 22.43 14.33 -14.57
N ALA A 135 23.08 13.29 -15.10
CA ALA A 135 22.69 12.64 -16.35
C ALA A 135 21.52 11.64 -16.20
N ALA A 136 21.33 11.08 -15.01
CA ALA A 136 20.37 10.01 -14.75
C ALA A 136 18.91 10.46 -14.88
N LEU A 137 18.55 11.61 -14.29
CA LEU A 137 17.16 12.10 -14.32
C LEU A 137 16.68 12.47 -15.73
N PRO A 138 17.43 13.26 -16.55
CA PRO A 138 17.02 13.53 -17.93
C PRO A 138 16.92 12.26 -18.78
N TRP A 139 17.81 11.30 -18.58
CA TRP A 139 17.78 10.02 -19.29
C TRP A 139 16.53 9.21 -18.94
N LEU A 140 16.17 9.13 -17.65
CA LEU A 140 14.98 8.46 -17.16
C LEU A 140 13.70 9.08 -17.75
N LEU A 141 13.59 10.41 -17.71
CA LEU A 141 12.43 11.14 -18.24
C LEU A 141 12.25 11.00 -19.76
N ALA A 142 13.35 10.84 -20.49
CA ALA A 142 13.33 10.62 -21.94
C ALA A 142 13.18 9.13 -22.34
N HIS A 143 13.24 8.19 -21.38
CA HIS A 143 13.30 6.78 -21.71
C HIS A 143 11.95 6.25 -22.24
N PRO A 144 11.91 5.56 -23.38
CA PRO A 144 10.64 5.14 -24.01
C PRO A 144 9.91 4.04 -23.25
N GLN A 145 10.63 3.26 -22.42
CA GLN A 145 10.04 2.20 -21.60
C GLN A 145 9.73 2.65 -20.17
N ARG A 146 9.78 3.97 -19.89
CA ARG A 146 9.40 4.49 -18.57
C ARG A 146 7.90 4.35 -18.36
N GLU A 147 7.52 3.91 -17.18
CA GLU A 147 6.11 3.88 -16.77
C GLU A 147 5.91 4.77 -15.56
N ASP A 148 4.94 5.68 -15.66
CA ASP A 148 4.43 6.41 -14.50
C ASP A 148 3.44 5.49 -13.77
N VAL A 149 3.74 5.18 -12.51
CA VAL A 149 2.91 4.33 -11.66
C VAL A 149 2.47 5.07 -10.41
N ARG A 150 1.22 4.86 -10.00
CA ARG A 150 0.74 5.23 -8.68
C ARG A 150 0.77 3.99 -7.80
N LEU A 151 1.40 4.15 -6.66
CA LEU A 151 1.46 3.14 -5.61
C LEU A 151 0.51 3.58 -4.49
N ALA A 152 -0.26 2.64 -3.96
CA ALA A 152 -0.91 2.74 -2.65
C ALA A 152 -0.43 1.56 -1.81
N VAL A 153 0.19 1.83 -0.67
CA VAL A 153 0.81 0.81 0.19
C VAL A 153 0.29 0.97 1.60
N GLY A 154 -0.19 -0.11 2.19
CA GLY A 154 -0.63 -0.16 3.58
C GLY A 154 0.14 -1.21 4.38
N VAL A 155 0.35 -0.91 5.65
CA VAL A 155 0.96 -1.82 6.63
C VAL A 155 0.23 -1.72 7.96
N LEU A 156 0.03 -2.85 8.65
CA LEU A 156 -0.48 -2.90 10.02
C LEU A 156 0.66 -3.18 11.00
N ARG A 157 0.54 -2.71 12.24
CA ARG A 157 1.46 -3.02 13.35
C ARG A 157 1.61 -4.53 13.58
N GLU A 158 0.54 -5.28 13.34
CA GLU A 158 0.50 -6.75 13.49
C GLU A 158 1.13 -7.49 12.29
N GLY A 159 1.69 -6.76 11.32
CA GLY A 159 2.53 -7.31 10.25
C GLY A 159 1.85 -7.51 8.91
N ALA A 160 0.53 -7.35 8.79
CA ALA A 160 -0.14 -7.42 7.50
C ALA A 160 0.34 -6.29 6.56
N THR A 161 0.50 -6.60 5.27
CA THR A 161 0.90 -5.65 4.23
C THR A 161 0.05 -5.83 2.99
N TRP A 162 -0.20 -4.73 2.30
CA TRP A 162 -0.85 -4.75 1.00
C TRP A 162 -0.37 -3.59 0.16
N SER A 163 -0.24 -3.81 -1.14
CA SER A 163 0.14 -2.82 -2.12
C SER A 163 -0.79 -2.91 -3.31
N VAL A 164 -1.16 -1.76 -3.85
CA VAL A 164 -1.88 -1.59 -5.11
C VAL A 164 -1.03 -0.72 -6.02
N VAL A 165 -0.96 -1.08 -7.29
CA VAL A 165 -0.18 -0.41 -8.32
C VAL A 165 -1.09 -0.14 -9.51
N ARG A 166 -1.23 1.13 -9.87
CA ARG A 166 -1.90 1.57 -11.10
C ARG A 166 -0.85 2.15 -12.04
N THR A 167 -0.92 1.81 -13.32
CA THR A 167 -0.06 2.42 -14.35
C THR A 167 -0.81 3.52 -15.06
N ARG A 168 -0.14 4.63 -15.41
CA ARG A 168 -0.76 5.72 -16.19
C ARG A 168 -1.24 5.26 -17.56
N ALA A 169 -0.60 4.23 -18.13
CA ALA A 169 -0.99 3.63 -19.40
C ALA A 169 -2.31 2.82 -19.31
N HIS A 170 -2.66 2.32 -18.12
CA HIS A 170 -3.87 1.54 -17.87
C HIS A 170 -4.64 2.15 -16.68
N ASP A 171 -5.13 3.37 -16.86
CA ASP A 171 -5.81 4.13 -15.82
C ASP A 171 -7.32 3.82 -15.77
N SER A 172 -7.64 2.63 -15.25
CA SER A 172 -9.01 2.22 -14.95
C SER A 172 -9.04 1.41 -13.66
N ASP A 173 -10.17 1.43 -12.93
CA ASP A 173 -10.28 0.77 -11.63
C ASP A 173 -10.12 -0.75 -11.70
N ASP A 174 -10.43 -1.36 -12.85
CA ASP A 174 -10.26 -2.81 -13.08
C ASP A 174 -8.83 -3.18 -13.51
N ALA A 175 -7.94 -2.20 -13.73
CA ALA A 175 -6.59 -2.39 -14.27
C ALA A 175 -5.50 -2.07 -13.23
N VAL A 176 -5.68 -2.58 -12.02
CA VAL A 176 -4.73 -2.41 -10.90
C VAL A 176 -4.05 -3.72 -10.53
N GLY A 177 -2.73 -3.70 -10.40
CA GLY A 177 -1.95 -4.79 -9.84
C GLY A 177 -1.98 -4.71 -8.31
N GLN A 178 -2.09 -5.84 -7.61
CA GLN A 178 -2.15 -5.84 -6.15
C GLN A 178 -1.52 -7.07 -5.51
N GLY A 179 -1.06 -6.93 -4.27
CA GLY A 179 -0.49 -8.04 -3.49
C GLY A 179 0.26 -7.58 -2.24
N ALA A 180 0.69 -8.53 -1.42
CA ALA A 180 1.34 -8.24 -0.13
C ALA A 180 2.77 -7.70 -0.25
N ASP A 181 3.51 -8.10 -1.30
CA ASP A 181 4.96 -7.90 -1.44
C ASP A 181 5.35 -7.22 -2.76
N VAL A 182 4.49 -6.38 -3.32
CA VAL A 182 4.73 -5.77 -4.65
C VAL A 182 5.85 -4.71 -4.61
N VAL A 183 5.97 -3.96 -3.52
CA VAL A 183 6.96 -2.88 -3.36
C VAL A 183 7.69 -2.99 -2.01
N PRO A 184 8.57 -4.00 -1.83
CA PRO A 184 9.13 -4.35 -0.53
C PRO A 184 9.91 -3.20 0.15
N GLY A 185 10.59 -2.36 -0.63
CA GLY A 185 11.31 -1.20 -0.10
C GLY A 185 10.38 -0.17 0.56
N LEU A 186 9.25 0.14 -0.08
CA LEU A 186 8.27 1.08 0.47
C LEU A 186 7.51 0.48 1.65
N VAL A 187 7.20 -0.82 1.60
CA VAL A 187 6.61 -1.55 2.73
C VAL A 187 7.53 -1.47 3.97
N ALA A 188 8.83 -1.69 3.79
CA ALA A 188 9.79 -1.61 4.90
C ALA A 188 9.89 -0.20 5.48
N ALA A 189 9.98 0.83 4.62
CA ALA A 189 10.02 2.22 5.05
C ALA A 189 8.74 2.63 5.80
N LEU A 190 7.57 2.21 5.33
CA LEU A 190 6.30 2.52 5.97
C LEU A 190 6.15 1.83 7.33
N ARG A 191 6.59 0.56 7.43
CA ARG A 191 6.60 -0.18 8.71
C ARG A 191 7.47 0.51 9.76
N ALA A 192 8.63 1.03 9.37
CA ALA A 192 9.54 1.72 10.30
C ALA A 192 8.90 2.96 10.97
N THR A 193 7.86 3.55 10.37
CA THR A 193 7.14 4.68 10.97
C THR A 193 6.29 4.28 12.18
N LEU A 194 5.96 2.98 12.29
CA LEU A 194 5.17 2.42 13.37
C LEU A 194 6.04 1.92 14.54
N ASP A 195 7.36 1.90 14.43
CA ASP A 195 8.24 1.42 15.50
C ASP A 195 8.37 2.40 16.68
#